data_AF-A0A4Y8WLW2-F1
#
_entry.id   AF-A0A4Y8WLW2-F1
#
_cell.length_a   1.000
_cell.length_b   1.000
_cell.length_c   1.000
_cell.angle_alpha   90.00
_cell.angle_beta   90.00
_cell.angle_gamma   90.00
#
_symmetry.space_group_name_H-M   'P 1'
#
loop_
_entity.id
_entity.type
_entity.pdbx_description
1 polymer ?
#
loop_
_entity_poly.entity_id
_entity_poly.type
_entity_poly.pdbx_seq_one_letter_code
_entity_poly.pdbx_strand_id
1 'polypeptide(L)'
;MTDELTKKVRQAFGTQTIYKDATEAASLFAGRNLPSFVKDFLIKKYINSEGTIDKGGLTAFLEKVIPLKTSEVKDRLGSGEELTLLTRFEVYIDLVKGVRRFGIPDMGIKIREGIIPDYVYNKHDGELVDGEKWGVIKICVMPDDDGKKNHVEMLDFKPFKPYKSIDMTFYRDARKQFTTEEWFDFLLSAMEYNAEGFSNMKEKTEFLTRLLIFVEPRLNVIELAPKGTGKSYVFGNLSKYGWLVSGGKVTRAKLFYDKQKQQTGILKNHDFTAFDEIQTIIFQERSEIQAALKSYLEQGKTTIDNFEFISDCGLMLMGNIELGDNRRPISRKYFDKLPESFRESALLDRFHCFIEGWYLPRINKQMIFKGWTINVEYFSEVLHTLR
;
A
#
# COMPACT_ATOMS: atom_id res chain seq x y z
N MET A 1 17.68 11.03 -14.50
CA MET A 1 17.78 12.16 -13.55
C MET A 1 19.22 12.59 -13.59
N THR A 2 19.50 13.88 -13.81
CA THR A 2 20.88 14.37 -13.94
C THR A 2 21.66 14.20 -12.62
N ASP A 3 22.98 14.08 -12.71
CA ASP A 3 23.85 14.03 -11.53
C ASP A 3 23.71 15.30 -10.67
N GLU A 4 23.44 16.44 -11.32
CA GLU A 4 23.20 17.72 -10.66
C GLU A 4 21.93 17.69 -9.80
N LEU A 5 20.81 17.21 -10.37
CA LEU A 5 19.56 17.06 -9.63
C LEU A 5 19.71 16.04 -8.50
N THR A 6 20.44 14.95 -8.74
CA THR A 6 20.74 13.94 -7.71
C THR A 6 21.49 14.54 -6.52
N LYS A 7 22.52 15.38 -6.76
CA LYS A 7 23.24 16.10 -5.69
C LYS A 7 22.33 17.07 -4.95
N LYS A 8 21.50 17.81 -5.68
CA LYS A 8 20.53 18.77 -5.13
C LYS A 8 19.52 18.08 -4.21
N VAL A 9 19.00 16.92 -4.60
CA VAL A 9 18.10 16.10 -3.76
C VAL A 9 18.78 15.69 -2.46
N ARG A 10 20.04 15.22 -2.51
CA ARG A 10 20.81 14.87 -1.31
C ARG A 10 21.03 16.06 -0.38
N GLN A 11 21.33 17.23 -0.93
CA GLN A 11 21.54 18.46 -0.15
C GLN A 11 20.24 18.95 0.50
N ALA A 12 19.14 18.96 -0.26
CA ALA A 12 17.86 19.48 0.23
C ALA A 12 17.17 18.55 1.24
N PHE A 13 17.22 17.22 1.02
CA PHE A 13 16.50 16.24 1.84
C PHE A 13 17.38 15.47 2.84
N GLY A 14 18.71 15.58 2.73
CA GLY A 14 19.66 15.04 3.71
C GLY A 14 19.40 13.57 4.07
N THR A 15 19.15 13.32 5.35
CA THR A 15 18.92 11.98 5.91
C THR A 15 17.68 11.28 5.36
N GLN A 16 16.75 12.01 4.73
CA GLN A 16 15.55 11.45 4.10
C GLN A 16 15.83 10.83 2.72
N THR A 17 17.06 10.93 2.23
CA THR A 17 17.46 10.32 0.96
C THR A 17 17.96 8.88 1.11
N ILE A 18 17.85 8.11 0.04
CA ILE A 18 18.31 6.73 -0.07
C ILE A 18 18.89 6.49 -1.47
N TYR A 19 19.94 5.68 -1.55
CA TYR A 19 20.45 5.22 -2.84
C TYR A 19 19.66 3.99 -3.28
N LYS A 20 19.11 4.04 -4.49
CA LYS A 20 18.33 2.94 -5.08
C LYS A 20 19.11 2.27 -6.18
N ASP A 21 19.16 0.95 -6.10
CA ASP A 21 19.54 0.06 -7.18
C ASP A 21 18.58 -1.14 -7.19
N ALA A 22 17.64 -1.13 -8.14
CA ALA A 22 16.63 -2.17 -8.23
C ALA A 22 17.22 -3.57 -8.52
N THR A 23 18.38 -3.66 -9.17
CA THR A 23 19.04 -4.94 -9.45
C THR A 23 19.60 -5.53 -8.17
N GLU A 24 20.28 -4.70 -7.39
CA GLU A 24 20.82 -5.08 -6.09
C GLU A 24 19.70 -5.42 -5.10
N ALA A 25 18.65 -4.59 -5.03
CA ALA A 25 17.49 -4.84 -4.20
C ALA A 25 16.75 -6.14 -4.60
N ALA A 26 16.56 -6.39 -5.90
CA ALA A 26 15.92 -7.63 -6.36
C ALA A 26 16.69 -8.88 -5.91
N SER A 27 18.01 -8.83 -5.88
CA SER A 27 18.86 -9.92 -5.37
C SER A 27 18.69 -10.12 -3.87
N LEU A 28 18.71 -9.04 -3.08
CA LEU A 28 18.62 -9.10 -1.61
C LEU A 28 17.26 -9.59 -1.10
N PHE A 29 16.20 -9.26 -1.83
CA PHE A 29 14.82 -9.64 -1.50
C PHE A 29 14.29 -10.77 -2.39
N ALA A 30 15.16 -11.50 -3.07
CA ALA A 30 14.77 -12.63 -3.91
C ALA A 30 13.98 -13.67 -3.09
N GLY A 31 12.84 -14.10 -3.63
CA GLY A 31 11.93 -15.03 -2.94
C GLY A 31 11.09 -14.41 -1.81
N ARG A 32 11.23 -13.11 -1.54
CA ARG A 32 10.48 -12.39 -0.48
C ARG A 32 9.57 -11.33 -1.12
N ASN A 33 8.26 -11.54 -1.03
CA ASN A 33 7.28 -10.57 -1.56
C ASN A 33 7.01 -9.45 -0.55
N LEU A 34 7.88 -8.44 -0.53
CA LEU A 34 7.73 -7.24 0.31
C LEU A 34 7.39 -6.00 -0.54
N PRO A 35 6.50 -5.12 -0.06
CA PRO A 35 6.26 -3.81 -0.68
C PRO A 35 7.52 -2.93 -0.71
N SER A 36 7.61 -1.98 -1.65
CA SER A 36 8.76 -1.07 -1.76
C SER A 36 9.02 -0.26 -0.49
N PHE A 37 7.98 0.24 0.17
CA PHE A 37 8.15 1.00 1.42
C PHE A 37 8.83 0.18 2.54
N VAL A 38 8.52 -1.13 2.63
CA VAL A 38 9.19 -2.06 3.57
C VAL A 38 10.63 -2.31 3.18
N LYS A 39 10.90 -2.52 1.89
CA LYS A 39 12.27 -2.71 1.36
C LYS A 39 13.14 -1.48 1.63
N ASP A 40 12.63 -0.28 1.37
CA ASP A 40 13.34 0.99 1.58
C ASP A 40 13.70 1.19 3.06
N PHE A 41 12.80 0.88 3.99
CA PHE A 41 13.10 0.92 5.42
C PHE A 41 14.23 -0.04 5.80
N LEU A 42 14.17 -1.28 5.29
CA LEU A 42 15.18 -2.28 5.57
C LEU A 42 16.53 -1.86 4.99
N ILE A 43 16.57 -1.47 3.72
CA ILE A 43 17.80 -0.95 3.09
C ILE A 43 18.35 0.23 3.89
N LYS A 44 17.49 1.19 4.28
CA LYS A 44 17.92 2.38 5.02
C LYS A 44 18.64 2.06 6.33
N LYS A 45 18.28 0.97 7.00
CA LYS A 45 18.93 0.52 8.24
C LYS A 45 20.32 -0.07 8.03
N TYR A 46 20.60 -0.61 6.83
CA TYR A 46 21.84 -1.30 6.49
C TYR A 46 22.66 -0.58 5.40
N ILE A 47 22.26 0.61 4.98
CA ILE A 47 22.98 1.41 3.98
C ILE A 47 23.87 2.45 4.66
N ASN A 48 25.08 2.63 4.16
CA ASN A 48 25.97 3.69 4.61
C ASN A 48 25.71 5.02 3.86
N SER A 49 26.43 6.07 4.24
CA SER A 49 26.33 7.42 3.65
C SER A 49 26.77 7.51 2.18
N GLU A 50 27.54 6.52 1.71
CA GLU A 50 28.00 6.39 0.32
C GLU A 50 27.02 5.60 -0.57
N GLY A 51 26.01 4.96 0.02
CA GLY A 51 25.01 4.18 -0.70
C GLY A 51 25.34 2.68 -0.77
N THR A 52 26.37 2.23 -0.07
CA THR A 52 26.76 0.81 0.01
C THR A 52 25.94 0.10 1.08
N ILE A 53 25.32 -1.02 0.71
CA ILE A 53 24.46 -1.82 1.58
C ILE A 53 25.28 -2.93 2.26
N ASP A 54 25.16 -3.08 3.58
CA ASP A 54 25.59 -4.26 4.32
C ASP A 54 24.67 -5.45 3.99
N LYS A 55 25.02 -6.15 2.92
CA LYS A 55 24.27 -7.32 2.42
C LYS A 55 24.23 -8.45 3.42
N GLY A 56 25.32 -8.69 4.15
CA GLY A 56 25.44 -9.78 5.12
C GLY A 56 24.50 -9.54 6.30
N GLY A 57 24.58 -8.36 6.91
CA GLY A 57 23.71 -7.98 8.02
C GLY A 57 22.23 -7.96 7.65
N LEU A 58 21.89 -7.44 6.46
CA LEU A 58 20.51 -7.44 5.97
C LEU A 58 19.99 -8.87 5.71
N THR A 59 20.78 -9.72 5.05
CA THR A 59 20.38 -11.10 4.74
C THR A 59 20.15 -11.90 6.01
N ALA A 60 21.07 -11.82 6.97
CA ALA A 60 20.93 -12.48 8.27
C ALA A 60 19.71 -11.99 9.05
N PHE A 61 19.41 -10.69 8.98
CA PHE A 61 18.19 -10.15 9.59
C PHE A 61 16.92 -10.70 8.93
N LEU A 62 16.87 -10.74 7.59
CA LEU A 62 15.70 -11.22 6.85
C LEU A 62 15.46 -12.71 7.05
N GLU A 63 16.51 -13.53 7.13
CA GLU A 63 16.38 -14.96 7.45
C GLU A 63 15.83 -15.18 8.86
N LYS A 64 16.14 -14.29 9.80
CA LYS A 64 15.60 -14.35 11.17
C LYS A 64 14.13 -13.97 11.26
N VAL A 65 13.68 -12.99 10.46
CA VAL A 65 12.35 -12.37 10.64
C VAL A 65 11.33 -12.66 9.53
N ILE A 66 11.75 -13.25 8.41
CA ILE A 66 10.86 -13.62 7.30
C ILE A 66 10.98 -15.12 7.08
N PRO A 67 9.92 -15.90 7.34
CA PRO A 67 9.94 -17.33 7.12
C PRO A 67 10.07 -17.65 5.63
N LEU A 68 10.85 -18.68 5.29
CA LEU A 68 11.00 -19.16 3.92
C LEU A 68 9.70 -19.76 3.38
N LYS A 69 8.94 -20.46 4.24
CA LYS A 69 7.59 -20.94 3.94
C LYS A 69 6.63 -20.51 5.04
N THR A 70 5.54 -19.86 4.64
CA THR A 70 4.50 -19.41 5.59
C THR A 70 3.82 -20.58 6.30
N SER A 71 3.76 -21.76 5.68
CA SER A 71 3.19 -22.97 6.27
C SER A 71 3.96 -23.47 7.50
N GLU A 72 5.28 -23.25 7.55
CA GLU A 72 6.14 -23.73 8.65
C GLU A 72 5.95 -22.93 9.95
N VAL A 73 5.34 -21.73 9.86
CA VAL A 73 5.14 -20.86 11.02
C VAL A 73 4.31 -21.55 12.10
N LYS A 74 3.24 -22.26 11.72
CA LYS A 74 2.40 -22.99 12.68
C LYS A 74 3.10 -24.21 13.27
N ASP A 75 3.88 -24.93 12.48
CA ASP A 75 4.60 -26.12 12.95
C ASP A 75 5.68 -25.74 13.98
N ARG A 76 6.40 -24.64 13.72
CA ARG A 76 7.41 -24.09 14.64
C ARG A 76 6.80 -23.59 15.94
N LEU A 77 5.73 -22.80 15.84
CA LEU A 77 4.95 -22.36 17.01
C LEU A 77 4.40 -23.55 17.81
N GLY A 78 3.85 -24.56 17.12
CA GLY A 78 3.33 -25.78 17.74
C GLY A 78 4.41 -26.63 18.43
N SER A 79 5.68 -26.48 18.02
CA SER A 79 6.84 -27.09 18.66
C SER A 79 7.36 -26.30 19.88
N GLY A 80 6.69 -25.21 20.26
CA GLY A 80 7.08 -24.34 21.38
C GLY A 80 8.14 -23.29 21.03
N GLU A 81 8.45 -23.08 19.75
CA GLU A 81 9.43 -22.09 19.34
C GLU A 81 8.88 -20.66 19.47
N GLU A 82 9.72 -19.74 19.96
CA GLU A 82 9.45 -18.30 19.87
C GLU A 82 9.87 -17.77 18.50
N LEU A 83 8.95 -17.14 17.78
CA LEU A 83 9.21 -16.58 16.46
C LEU A 83 9.24 -15.05 16.49
N THR A 84 10.14 -14.47 15.71
CA THR A 84 10.12 -13.03 15.38
C THR A 84 9.74 -12.88 13.92
N LEU A 85 8.72 -12.09 13.61
CA LEU A 85 8.16 -11.97 12.26
C LEU A 85 8.02 -10.51 11.85
N LEU A 86 8.61 -10.13 10.72
CA LEU A 86 8.27 -8.90 10.01
C LEU A 86 7.07 -9.20 9.13
N THR A 87 5.89 -8.73 9.51
CA THR A 87 4.65 -9.07 8.82
C THR A 87 3.59 -7.99 8.98
N ARG A 88 2.60 -8.05 8.10
CA ARG A 88 1.30 -7.43 8.31
C ARG A 88 0.45 -8.34 9.20
N PHE A 89 -0.33 -7.74 10.10
CA PHE A 89 -1.28 -8.44 10.95
C PHE A 89 -2.51 -7.57 11.19
N GLU A 90 -3.61 -8.18 11.63
CA GLU A 90 -4.87 -7.50 11.94
C GLU A 90 -5.07 -7.50 13.45
N VAL A 91 -5.44 -6.36 14.03
CA VAL A 91 -5.78 -6.20 15.45
C VAL A 91 -7.29 -6.12 15.60
N TYR A 92 -7.81 -6.76 16.66
CA TYR A 92 -9.21 -6.73 17.05
C TYR A 92 -9.36 -6.61 18.57
N ILE A 93 -10.12 -5.62 19.03
CA ILE A 93 -10.36 -5.33 20.44
C ILE A 93 -11.79 -5.73 20.82
N ASP A 94 -11.92 -6.74 21.69
CA ASP A 94 -13.21 -7.17 22.24
C ASP A 94 -13.40 -6.54 23.63
N LEU A 95 -14.09 -5.41 23.69
CA LEU A 95 -14.38 -4.70 24.95
C LEU A 95 -15.32 -5.47 25.88
N VAL A 96 -16.18 -6.33 25.33
CA VAL A 96 -17.14 -7.12 26.14
C VAL A 96 -16.39 -8.20 26.92
N LYS A 97 -15.41 -8.85 26.29
CA LYS A 97 -14.56 -9.86 26.94
C LYS A 97 -13.32 -9.27 27.61
N GLY A 98 -13.00 -8.00 27.35
CA GLY A 98 -11.78 -7.35 27.82
C GLY A 98 -10.51 -7.94 27.19
N VAL A 99 -10.58 -8.49 25.97
CA VAL A 99 -9.46 -9.16 25.32
C VAL A 99 -9.06 -8.44 24.03
N ARG A 100 -7.76 -8.23 23.85
CA ARG A 100 -7.18 -7.73 22.60
C ARG A 100 -6.57 -8.88 21.84
N ARG A 101 -6.88 -8.97 20.55
CA ARG A 101 -6.55 -10.10 19.68
C ARG A 101 -5.80 -9.63 18.46
N PHE A 102 -5.06 -10.56 17.85
CA PHE A 102 -4.44 -10.33 16.56
C PHE A 102 -4.52 -11.56 15.66
N GLY A 103 -4.45 -11.36 14.35
CA GLY A 103 -4.37 -12.41 13.35
C GLY A 103 -3.29 -12.13 12.32
N ILE A 104 -2.70 -13.19 11.75
CA ILE A 104 -1.76 -13.12 10.63
C ILE A 104 -2.34 -13.99 9.51
N PRO A 105 -3.28 -13.46 8.70
CA PRO A 105 -3.96 -14.24 7.67
C PRO A 105 -2.99 -14.91 6.69
N ASP A 106 -1.93 -14.19 6.30
CA ASP A 106 -0.91 -14.63 5.34
C ASP A 106 -0.08 -15.83 5.86
N MET A 107 -0.09 -16.07 7.18
CA MET A 107 0.55 -17.21 7.84
C MET A 107 -0.46 -18.15 8.51
N GLY A 108 -1.75 -17.99 8.20
CA GLY A 108 -2.84 -18.84 8.68
C GLY A 108 -3.21 -18.66 10.15
N ILE A 109 -2.63 -17.71 10.89
CA ILE A 109 -2.99 -17.42 12.28
C ILE A 109 -4.28 -16.61 12.28
N LYS A 110 -5.34 -17.19 12.84
CA LYS A 110 -6.67 -16.56 12.89
C LYS A 110 -6.71 -15.55 14.04
N ILE A 111 -7.52 -14.50 13.91
CA ILE A 111 -7.71 -13.48 14.97
C ILE A 111 -8.04 -14.12 16.32
N ARG A 112 -8.90 -15.14 16.34
CA ARG A 112 -9.28 -15.85 17.57
C ARG A 112 -8.15 -16.65 18.24
N GLU A 113 -7.08 -16.95 17.49
CA GLU A 113 -5.91 -17.68 18.00
C GLU A 113 -4.93 -16.72 18.68
N GLY A 114 -4.89 -15.43 18.30
CA GLY A 114 -3.95 -14.46 18.84
C GLY A 114 -4.46 -13.70 20.07
N ILE A 115 -3.55 -13.39 20.99
CA ILE A 115 -3.76 -12.52 22.15
C ILE A 115 -2.66 -11.45 22.19
N ILE A 116 -3.06 -10.19 22.42
CA ILE A 116 -2.16 -9.08 22.73
C ILE A 116 -2.27 -8.82 24.24
N PRO A 117 -1.26 -9.16 25.04
CA PRO A 117 -1.24 -8.89 26.47
C PRO A 117 -1.21 -7.40 26.80
N ASP A 118 -1.67 -7.04 28.00
CA ASP A 118 -1.68 -5.65 28.47
C ASP A 118 -0.28 -5.03 28.48
N TYR A 119 0.77 -5.79 28.80
CA TYR A 119 2.13 -5.27 28.84
C TYR A 119 2.65 -4.85 27.45
N VAL A 120 2.26 -5.57 26.38
CA VAL A 120 2.58 -5.16 25.01
C VAL A 120 1.71 -4.00 24.59
N TYR A 121 0.40 -4.05 24.86
CA TYR A 121 -0.52 -2.99 24.49
C TYR A 121 -0.15 -1.64 25.12
N ASN A 122 0.09 -1.61 26.43
CA ASN A 122 0.40 -0.38 27.17
C ASN A 122 1.72 0.27 26.73
N LYS A 123 2.68 -0.51 26.22
CA LYS A 123 3.94 -0.01 25.66
C LYS A 123 3.75 0.67 24.29
N HIS A 124 2.66 0.37 23.60
CA HIS A 124 2.35 0.79 22.23
C HIS A 124 0.95 1.41 22.14
N ASP A 125 0.58 2.20 23.15
CA ASP A 125 -0.72 2.86 23.21
C ASP A 125 -0.95 3.75 21.97
N GLY A 126 -2.16 3.69 21.43
CA GLY A 126 -2.54 4.32 20.16
C GLY A 126 -2.04 3.65 18.88
N GLU A 127 -1.09 2.70 18.95
CA GLU A 127 -0.59 1.99 17.75
C GLU A 127 -1.34 0.68 17.49
N LEU A 128 -1.56 -0.13 18.53
CA LEU A 128 -2.26 -1.43 18.47
C LEU A 128 -3.78 -1.26 18.60
N VAL A 129 -4.36 -0.39 17.78
CA VAL A 129 -5.83 -0.22 17.63
C VAL A 129 -6.38 -1.12 16.52
N ASP A 130 -7.70 -1.28 16.47
CA ASP A 130 -8.40 -2.10 15.46
C ASP A 130 -7.93 -1.82 14.03
N GLY A 131 -7.87 -2.90 13.24
CA GLY A 131 -7.50 -2.86 11.83
C GLY A 131 -6.09 -3.38 11.54
N GLU A 132 -5.60 -3.11 10.34
CA GLU A 132 -4.34 -3.66 9.86
C GLU A 132 -3.13 -2.87 10.35
N LYS A 133 -2.07 -3.59 10.72
CA LYS A 133 -0.82 -3.06 11.23
C LYS A 133 0.36 -3.74 10.53
N TRP A 134 1.44 -2.98 10.39
CA TRP A 134 2.74 -3.48 9.94
C TRP A 134 3.76 -3.35 11.06
N GLY A 135 4.58 -4.38 11.24
CA GLY A 135 5.67 -4.32 12.22
C GLY A 135 6.46 -5.61 12.33
N VAL A 136 7.44 -5.58 13.23
CA VAL A 136 8.13 -6.77 13.71
C VAL A 136 7.43 -7.21 15.00
N ILE A 137 6.84 -8.40 15.01
CA ILE A 137 6.21 -8.99 16.18
C ILE A 137 7.03 -10.17 16.68
N LYS A 138 7.13 -10.33 17.98
CA LYS A 138 7.63 -11.54 18.62
C LYS A 138 6.44 -12.32 19.15
N ILE A 139 6.33 -13.61 18.84
CA ILE A 139 5.18 -14.44 19.19
C ILE A 139 5.60 -15.82 19.67
N CYS A 140 4.78 -16.45 20.51
CA CYS A 140 4.93 -17.84 20.93
C CYS A 140 3.57 -18.48 21.19
N VAL A 141 3.55 -19.78 21.49
CA VAL A 141 2.33 -20.47 21.95
C VAL A 141 2.35 -20.54 23.47
N MET A 142 1.28 -20.05 24.08
CA MET A 142 1.07 -20.10 25.53
C MET A 142 -0.20 -20.87 25.86
N PRO A 143 -0.25 -21.60 26.98
CA PRO A 143 -1.50 -22.15 27.50
C PRO A 143 -2.40 -21.01 27.99
N ASP A 144 -3.71 -21.18 27.84
CA ASP A 144 -4.71 -20.33 28.51
C ASP A 144 -4.65 -20.54 30.03
N ASP A 145 -5.21 -19.60 30.80
CA ASP A 145 -5.22 -19.65 32.29
C ASP A 145 -5.82 -20.95 32.87
N ASP A 146 -6.74 -21.60 32.14
CA ASP A 146 -7.35 -22.87 32.54
C ASP A 146 -6.52 -24.12 32.18
N GLY A 147 -5.42 -23.94 31.43
CA GLY A 147 -4.52 -24.98 30.95
C GLY A 147 -5.12 -25.95 29.91
N LYS A 148 -6.33 -25.72 29.43
CA LYS A 148 -7.05 -26.64 28.53
C LYS A 148 -6.88 -26.30 27.05
N LYS A 149 -6.51 -25.06 26.76
CA LYS A 149 -6.36 -24.53 25.41
C LYS A 149 -5.05 -23.78 25.31
N ASN A 150 -4.62 -23.55 24.07
CA ASN A 150 -3.46 -22.74 23.76
C ASN A 150 -3.88 -21.57 22.88
N HIS A 151 -3.13 -20.48 22.98
CA HIS A 151 -3.22 -19.32 22.10
C HIS A 151 -1.83 -18.92 21.62
N VAL A 152 -1.79 -18.07 20.59
CA VAL A 152 -0.57 -17.41 20.13
C VAL A 152 -0.47 -16.07 20.87
N GLU A 153 0.50 -15.93 21.76
CA GLU A 153 0.73 -14.69 22.50
C GLU A 153 1.71 -13.79 21.74
N MET A 154 1.42 -12.48 21.70
CA MET A 154 2.38 -11.46 21.28
C MET A 154 3.28 -11.07 22.46
N LEU A 155 4.57 -11.36 22.34
CA LEU A 155 5.59 -11.07 23.36
C LEU A 155 6.21 -9.68 23.23
N ASP A 156 6.34 -9.17 22.00
CA ASP A 156 6.86 -7.82 21.73
C ASP A 156 6.34 -7.34 20.38
N PHE A 157 6.25 -6.03 20.24
CA PHE A 157 5.86 -5.37 19.00
C PHE A 157 6.82 -4.22 18.72
N LYS A 158 7.27 -4.13 17.48
CA LYS A 158 7.97 -2.96 16.96
C LYS A 158 7.21 -2.43 15.75
N PRO A 159 6.54 -1.27 15.87
CA PRO A 159 5.78 -0.71 14.76
C PRO A 159 6.68 -0.45 13.57
N PHE A 160 6.15 -0.71 12.38
CA PHE A 160 6.74 -0.22 11.15
C PHE A 160 6.39 1.26 10.97
N LYS A 161 7.06 2.11 11.74
CA LYS A 161 6.90 3.56 11.70
C LYS A 161 8.26 4.25 11.87
N PRO A 162 9.12 4.25 10.85
CA PRO A 162 10.42 4.93 10.91
C PRO A 162 10.29 6.43 11.17
N TYR A 163 9.21 7.05 10.71
CA TYR A 163 8.92 8.46 10.88
C TYR A 163 7.77 8.63 11.87
N LYS A 164 8.05 9.17 13.06
CA LYS A 164 7.00 9.43 14.08
C LYS A 164 6.04 10.54 13.63
N SER A 165 6.59 11.55 12.96
CA SER A 165 5.89 12.69 12.36
C SER A 165 6.73 13.24 11.21
N ILE A 166 6.08 13.78 10.18
CA ILE A 166 6.75 14.47 9.07
C ILE A 166 6.74 15.97 9.34
N ASP A 167 7.90 16.61 9.22
CA ASP A 167 7.99 18.08 9.23
C ASP A 167 7.64 18.61 7.83
N MET A 168 6.38 19.04 7.69
CA MET A 168 5.88 19.63 6.44
C MET A 168 6.52 20.98 6.13
N THR A 169 7.05 21.70 7.12
CA THR A 169 7.77 22.95 6.90
C THR A 169 9.09 22.66 6.20
N PHE A 170 9.85 21.68 6.71
CA PHE A 170 11.07 21.19 6.07
C PHE A 170 10.82 20.73 4.64
N TYR A 171 9.77 19.93 4.39
CA TYR A 171 9.44 19.47 3.04
C TYR A 171 9.14 20.64 2.08
N ARG A 172 8.36 21.63 2.53
CA ARG A 172 8.02 22.82 1.75
C ARG A 172 9.24 23.69 1.47
N ASP A 173 10.15 23.84 2.42
CA ASP A 173 11.38 24.61 2.25
C ASP A 173 12.38 23.91 1.31
N ALA A 174 12.49 22.59 1.38
CA ALA A 174 13.22 21.80 0.40
C ALA A 174 12.62 21.98 -1.01
N ARG A 175 11.28 21.87 -1.15
CA ARG A 175 10.57 22.08 -2.42
C ARG A 175 10.90 23.41 -3.09
N LYS A 176 11.04 24.51 -2.33
CA LYS A 176 11.33 25.85 -2.86
C LYS A 176 12.67 25.93 -3.61
N GLN A 177 13.59 25.00 -3.36
CA GLN A 177 14.89 24.97 -4.02
C GLN A 177 14.82 24.43 -5.46
N PHE A 178 13.72 23.76 -5.83
CA PHE A 178 13.56 23.12 -7.14
C PHE A 178 12.67 23.96 -8.07
N THR A 179 13.06 24.02 -9.35
CA THR A 179 12.16 24.45 -10.42
C THR A 179 11.03 23.43 -10.60
N THR A 180 9.99 23.79 -11.35
CA THR A 180 8.89 22.88 -11.63
C THR A 180 9.35 21.64 -12.40
N GLU A 181 10.21 21.78 -13.40
CA GLU A 181 10.70 20.66 -14.19
C GLU A 181 11.57 19.70 -13.36
N GLU A 182 12.49 20.24 -12.55
CA GLU A 182 13.28 19.43 -11.61
C GLU A 182 12.39 18.70 -10.61
N TRP A 183 11.29 19.34 -10.18
CA TRP A 183 10.35 18.72 -9.25
C TRP A 183 9.59 17.55 -9.87
N PHE A 184 9.23 17.63 -11.16
CA PHE A 184 8.63 16.51 -11.87
C PHE A 184 9.58 15.31 -11.90
N ASP A 185 10.85 15.55 -12.22
CA ASP A 185 11.86 14.50 -12.27
C ASP A 185 12.13 13.89 -10.88
N PHE A 186 12.09 14.72 -9.84
CA PHE A 186 12.16 14.29 -8.45
C PHE A 186 10.95 13.43 -8.03
N LEU A 187 9.72 13.83 -8.37
CA LEU A 187 8.54 13.03 -8.05
C LEU A 187 8.56 11.68 -8.78
N LEU A 188 9.00 11.67 -10.05
CA LEU A 188 9.16 10.42 -10.80
C LEU A 188 10.21 9.50 -10.15
N SER A 189 11.34 10.03 -9.68
CA SER A 189 12.33 9.21 -8.96
C SER A 189 11.84 8.75 -7.59
N ALA A 190 11.01 9.55 -6.90
CA ALA A 190 10.34 9.14 -5.68
C ALA A 190 9.38 7.97 -5.93
N MET A 191 8.74 7.94 -7.10
CA MET A 191 7.95 6.80 -7.58
C MET A 191 8.79 5.65 -8.13
N GLU A 192 10.12 5.74 -8.08
CA GLU A 192 11.10 4.75 -8.58
C GLU A 192 11.19 4.65 -10.11
N TYR A 193 10.83 5.71 -10.83
CA TYR A 193 10.93 5.82 -12.28
C TYR A 193 11.98 6.85 -12.73
N ASN A 194 12.78 6.50 -13.73
CA ASN A 194 13.71 7.43 -14.36
C ASN A 194 12.97 8.37 -15.31
N ALA A 195 13.11 9.68 -15.08
CA ALA A 195 12.46 10.72 -15.87
C ALA A 195 12.85 10.71 -17.36
N GLU A 196 14.06 10.25 -17.70
CA GLU A 196 14.51 10.09 -19.10
C GLU A 196 13.77 8.97 -19.84
N GLY A 197 13.07 8.10 -19.12
CA GLY A 197 12.20 7.09 -19.68
C GLY A 197 10.91 7.62 -20.31
N PHE A 198 10.59 8.90 -20.10
CA PHE A 198 9.40 9.55 -20.61
C PHE A 198 9.76 10.49 -21.76
N SER A 199 9.01 10.42 -22.85
CA SER A 199 9.36 11.11 -24.10
C SER A 199 9.18 12.63 -24.04
N ASN A 200 8.26 13.10 -23.19
CA ASN A 200 7.88 14.51 -23.09
C ASN A 200 7.18 14.81 -21.75
N MET A 201 6.97 16.10 -21.48
CA MET A 201 6.28 16.56 -20.27
C MET A 201 4.84 16.09 -20.16
N LYS A 202 4.15 15.82 -21.26
CA LYS A 202 2.78 15.29 -21.23
C LYS A 202 2.76 13.89 -20.61
N GLU A 203 3.65 13.00 -21.04
CA GLU A 203 3.78 11.66 -20.45
C GLU A 203 4.16 11.72 -18.97
N LYS A 204 5.08 12.61 -18.58
CA LYS A 204 5.44 12.82 -17.17
C LYS A 204 4.24 13.30 -16.34
N THR A 205 3.50 14.28 -16.85
CA THR A 205 2.29 14.82 -16.19
C THR A 205 1.22 13.75 -16.02
N GLU A 206 0.93 13.01 -17.08
CA GLU A 206 -0.05 11.91 -17.06
C GLU A 206 0.35 10.84 -16.04
N PHE A 207 1.64 10.51 -15.96
CA PHE A 207 2.14 9.52 -15.00
C PHE A 207 2.04 10.02 -13.55
N LEU A 208 2.41 11.28 -13.30
CA LEU A 208 2.33 11.89 -11.98
C LEU A 208 0.89 12.15 -11.52
N THR A 209 -0.08 12.22 -12.43
CA THR A 209 -1.52 12.33 -12.10
C THR A 209 -1.97 11.16 -11.20
N ARG A 210 -1.29 10.01 -11.28
CA ARG A 210 -1.52 8.87 -10.36
C ARG A 210 -1.29 9.22 -8.89
N LEU A 211 -0.47 10.22 -8.57
CA LEU A 211 -0.24 10.67 -7.19
C LEU A 211 -1.43 11.44 -6.60
N LEU A 212 -2.36 11.94 -7.41
CA LEU A 212 -3.48 12.75 -6.90
C LEU A 212 -4.33 11.98 -5.89
N ILE A 213 -4.60 10.68 -6.13
CA ILE A 213 -5.41 9.89 -5.20
C ILE A 213 -4.71 9.64 -3.85
N PHE A 214 -3.38 9.78 -3.80
CA PHE A 214 -2.61 9.64 -2.56
C PHE A 214 -2.75 10.88 -1.68
N VAL A 215 -2.98 12.07 -2.26
CA VAL A 215 -3.02 13.35 -1.52
C VAL A 215 -4.41 13.95 -1.38
N GLU A 216 -5.37 13.59 -2.24
CA GLU A 216 -6.72 14.17 -2.22
C GLU A 216 -7.72 13.18 -1.60
N PRO A 217 -8.32 13.51 -0.44
CA PRO A 217 -9.43 12.76 0.14
C PRO A 217 -10.58 12.57 -0.84
N ARG A 218 -11.16 11.36 -0.85
CA ARG A 218 -12.33 11.00 -1.68
C ARG A 218 -12.17 11.20 -3.19
N LEU A 219 -10.95 11.31 -3.71
CA LEU A 219 -10.76 11.36 -5.15
C LEU A 219 -11.07 10.00 -5.79
N ASN A 220 -11.97 10.01 -6.77
CA ASN A 220 -12.37 8.82 -7.52
C ASN A 220 -11.78 8.92 -8.93
N VAL A 221 -10.97 7.94 -9.29
CA VAL A 221 -10.14 7.95 -10.49
C VAL A 221 -10.36 6.69 -11.31
N ILE A 222 -10.39 6.83 -12.64
CA ILE A 222 -10.35 5.71 -13.57
C ILE A 222 -9.06 5.82 -14.38
N GLU A 223 -8.27 4.76 -14.44
CA GLU A 223 -7.17 4.63 -15.41
C GLU A 223 -7.44 3.47 -16.36
N LEU A 224 -7.42 3.76 -17.65
CA LEU A 224 -7.41 2.75 -18.70
C LEU A 224 -6.08 2.79 -19.44
N ALA A 225 -5.33 1.69 -19.37
CA ALA A 225 -4.00 1.60 -19.96
C ALA A 225 -3.76 0.22 -20.58
N PRO A 226 -2.88 0.11 -21.59
CA PRO A 226 -2.41 -1.19 -22.05
C PRO A 226 -1.65 -1.93 -20.91
N LYS A 227 -1.33 -3.20 -21.15
CA LYS A 227 -0.52 -3.99 -20.20
C LYS A 227 0.90 -3.41 -20.10
N GLY A 228 1.46 -3.45 -18.89
CA GLY A 228 2.86 -3.09 -18.65
C GLY A 228 3.13 -1.58 -18.52
N THR A 229 2.17 -0.78 -18.05
CA THR A 229 2.34 0.66 -17.78
C THR A 229 2.60 1.00 -16.31
N GLY A 230 2.86 0.00 -15.46
CA GLY A 230 3.23 0.20 -14.05
C GLY A 230 2.08 0.43 -13.07
N LYS A 231 0.81 0.25 -13.48
CA LYS A 231 -0.39 0.46 -12.66
C LYS A 231 -0.31 -0.18 -11.26
N SER A 232 -0.30 -1.52 -11.21
CA SER A 232 -0.28 -2.29 -9.97
C SER A 232 0.93 -2.00 -9.10
N TYR A 233 2.07 -1.65 -9.72
CA TYR A 233 3.29 -1.30 -9.00
C TYR A 233 3.09 -0.02 -8.18
N VAL A 234 2.65 1.06 -8.84
CA VAL A 234 2.42 2.38 -8.22
C VAL A 234 1.46 2.28 -7.04
N PHE A 235 0.27 1.72 -7.25
CA PHE A 235 -0.78 1.69 -6.22
C PHE A 235 -0.57 0.61 -5.15
N GLY A 236 0.27 -0.39 -5.40
CA GLY A 236 0.58 -1.46 -4.44
C GLY A 236 1.87 -1.26 -3.64
N ASN A 237 2.78 -0.36 -4.07
CA ASN A 237 4.13 -0.28 -3.48
C ASN A 237 4.52 1.09 -2.93
N LEU A 238 3.88 2.19 -3.38
CA LEU A 238 4.28 3.53 -2.97
C LEU A 238 3.80 3.93 -1.58
N SER A 239 2.72 3.32 -1.08
CA SER A 239 2.14 3.68 0.21
C SER A 239 1.57 2.47 0.94
N LYS A 240 1.70 2.47 2.26
CA LYS A 240 1.08 1.49 3.16
C LYS A 240 -0.38 1.79 3.49
N TYR A 241 -0.85 3.00 3.15
CA TYR A 241 -2.21 3.46 3.40
C TYR A 241 -3.18 3.12 2.27
N GLY A 242 -2.68 2.59 1.15
CA GLY A 242 -3.49 2.14 0.02
C GLY A 242 -3.78 0.64 0.08
N TRP A 243 -4.94 0.25 -0.47
CA TRP A 243 -5.29 -1.15 -0.64
C TRP A 243 -5.44 -1.53 -2.12
N LEU A 244 -4.73 -2.57 -2.56
CA LEU A 244 -4.84 -3.10 -3.93
C LEU A 244 -5.69 -4.37 -3.96
N VAL A 245 -6.81 -4.32 -4.67
CA VAL A 245 -7.66 -5.49 -4.96
C VAL A 245 -7.31 -6.00 -6.36
N SER A 246 -6.65 -7.17 -6.43
CA SER A 246 -6.33 -7.83 -7.69
C SER A 246 -7.20 -9.07 -7.88
N GLY A 247 -8.19 -8.98 -8.79
CA GLY A 247 -9.05 -10.10 -9.15
C GLY A 247 -9.90 -10.70 -8.02
N GLY A 248 -10.53 -11.83 -8.31
CA GLY A 248 -11.30 -12.61 -7.33
C GLY A 248 -12.71 -12.08 -7.08
N LYS A 249 -13.31 -12.56 -5.97
CA LYS A 249 -14.66 -12.18 -5.55
C LYS A 249 -14.60 -11.06 -4.52
N VAL A 250 -15.37 -10.01 -4.76
CA VAL A 250 -15.52 -8.87 -3.84
C VAL A 250 -16.97 -8.80 -3.39
N THR A 251 -17.16 -8.71 -2.07
CA THR A 251 -18.48 -8.61 -1.44
C THR A 251 -18.70 -7.23 -0.84
N ARG A 252 -19.95 -6.84 -0.64
CA ARG A 252 -20.31 -5.60 0.07
C ARG A 252 -19.70 -5.58 1.48
N ALA A 253 -19.68 -6.73 2.15
CA ALA A 253 -19.09 -6.87 3.48
C ALA A 253 -17.60 -6.52 3.50
N LYS A 254 -16.84 -7.02 2.51
CA LYS A 254 -15.41 -6.73 2.39
C LYS A 254 -15.12 -5.25 2.12
N LEU A 255 -15.98 -4.58 1.34
CA LEU A 255 -15.80 -3.16 1.01
C LEU A 255 -16.22 -2.23 2.14
N PHE A 256 -17.42 -2.45 2.70
CA PHE A 256 -18.08 -1.50 3.59
C PHE A 256 -18.20 -2.01 5.02
N TYR A 257 -18.99 -3.07 5.24
CA TYR A 257 -19.28 -3.55 6.59
C TYR A 257 -19.75 -5.00 6.61
N ASP A 258 -19.03 -5.83 7.36
CA ASP A 258 -19.38 -7.21 7.68
C ASP A 258 -20.28 -7.24 8.91
N LYS A 259 -21.56 -7.56 8.70
CA LYS A 259 -22.56 -7.63 9.76
C LYS A 259 -22.29 -8.75 10.76
N GLN A 260 -21.79 -9.89 10.30
CA GLN A 260 -21.61 -11.07 11.14
C GLN A 260 -20.45 -10.83 12.10
N LYS A 261 -19.42 -10.14 11.64
CA LYS A 261 -18.24 -9.79 12.44
C LYS A 261 -18.35 -8.44 13.14
N GLN A 262 -19.34 -7.62 12.75
CA GLN A 262 -19.46 -6.22 13.14
C GLN A 262 -18.19 -5.40 12.86
N GLN A 263 -17.59 -5.63 11.69
CA GLN A 263 -16.31 -5.04 11.31
C GLN A 263 -16.46 -4.20 10.03
N THR A 264 -15.80 -3.05 10.00
CA THR A 264 -15.73 -2.22 8.81
C THR A 264 -14.82 -2.85 7.76
N GLY A 265 -15.21 -2.68 6.49
CA GLY A 265 -14.46 -3.15 5.34
C GLY A 265 -13.29 -2.25 4.97
N ILE A 266 -12.60 -2.63 3.89
CA ILE A 266 -11.34 -2.02 3.45
C ILE A 266 -11.46 -0.51 3.19
N LEU A 267 -12.65 -0.02 2.81
CA LEU A 267 -12.85 1.40 2.52
C LEU A 267 -12.78 2.28 3.77
N LYS A 268 -12.85 1.75 5.00
CA LYS A 268 -12.78 2.57 6.22
C LYS A 268 -11.34 2.86 6.66
N ASN A 269 -10.41 1.96 6.33
CA ASN A 269 -9.09 1.89 6.97
C ASN A 269 -7.94 2.33 6.06
N HIS A 270 -8.25 2.85 4.87
CA HIS A 270 -7.28 3.17 3.83
C HIS A 270 -7.55 4.54 3.23
N ASP A 271 -6.49 5.22 2.80
CA ASP A 271 -6.56 6.48 2.06
C ASP A 271 -7.22 6.29 0.69
N PHE A 272 -6.94 5.16 0.05
CA PHE A 272 -7.56 4.78 -1.21
C PHE A 272 -7.63 3.26 -1.37
N THR A 273 -8.58 2.82 -2.19
CA THR A 273 -8.67 1.43 -2.66
C THR A 273 -8.58 1.39 -4.17
N ALA A 274 -7.60 0.64 -4.69
CA ALA A 274 -7.38 0.44 -6.11
C ALA A 274 -7.84 -0.95 -6.56
N PHE A 275 -8.72 -1.00 -7.55
CA PHE A 275 -9.18 -2.22 -8.17
C PHE A 275 -8.38 -2.48 -9.44
N ASP A 276 -7.43 -3.40 -9.35
CA ASP A 276 -6.58 -3.80 -10.47
C ASP A 276 -7.25 -4.85 -11.35
N GLU A 277 -7.02 -4.73 -12.65
CA GLU A 277 -7.68 -5.51 -13.68
C GLU A 277 -9.18 -5.64 -13.40
N ILE A 278 -9.85 -4.50 -13.14
CA ILE A 278 -11.24 -4.41 -12.67
C ILE A 278 -12.21 -5.30 -13.46
N GLN A 279 -11.97 -5.50 -14.75
CA GLN A 279 -12.73 -6.41 -15.62
C GLN A 279 -12.75 -7.89 -15.17
N THR A 280 -11.79 -8.31 -14.35
CA THR A 280 -11.64 -9.68 -13.81
C THR A 280 -12.31 -9.86 -12.45
N ILE A 281 -12.68 -8.76 -11.79
CA ILE A 281 -13.24 -8.77 -10.45
C ILE A 281 -14.73 -9.10 -10.52
N ILE A 282 -15.13 -10.09 -9.72
CA ILE A 282 -16.52 -10.54 -9.62
C ILE A 282 -17.14 -9.94 -8.36
N PHE A 283 -18.03 -8.98 -8.54
CA PHE A 283 -18.85 -8.43 -7.46
C PHE A 283 -20.04 -9.36 -7.20
N GLN A 284 -20.14 -9.93 -5.99
CA GLN A 284 -21.15 -10.95 -5.67
C GLN A 284 -22.54 -10.31 -5.49
N GLU A 285 -22.68 -9.33 -4.61
CA GLU A 285 -23.95 -8.63 -4.37
C GLU A 285 -24.04 -7.36 -5.24
N ARG A 286 -24.06 -7.52 -6.57
CA ARG A 286 -23.90 -6.40 -7.53
C ARG A 286 -24.78 -5.19 -7.22
N SER A 287 -26.09 -5.39 -7.06
CA SER A 287 -27.04 -4.30 -6.82
C SER A 287 -26.82 -3.61 -5.48
N GLU A 288 -26.50 -4.36 -4.43
CA GLU A 288 -26.21 -3.79 -3.11
C GLU A 288 -24.90 -2.98 -3.12
N ILE A 289 -23.87 -3.50 -3.81
CA ILE A 289 -22.59 -2.83 -3.97
C ILE A 289 -22.75 -1.54 -4.79
N GLN A 290 -23.51 -1.58 -5.88
CA GLN A 290 -23.80 -0.40 -6.70
C GLN A 290 -24.53 0.68 -5.89
N ALA A 291 -25.59 0.32 -5.18
CA ALA A 291 -26.34 1.25 -4.34
C ALA A 291 -25.45 1.89 -3.26
N ALA A 292 -24.64 1.06 -2.57
CA ALA A 292 -23.72 1.53 -1.55
C ALA A 292 -22.62 2.44 -2.12
N LEU A 293 -22.01 2.05 -3.25
CA LEU A 293 -21.00 2.88 -3.93
C LEU A 293 -21.60 4.19 -4.43
N LYS A 294 -22.83 4.21 -4.94
CA LYS A 294 -23.46 5.43 -5.43
C LYS A 294 -23.62 6.47 -4.31
N SER A 295 -24.15 6.07 -3.17
CA SER A 295 -24.24 6.93 -1.98
C SER A 295 -22.86 7.35 -1.50
N TYR A 296 -21.94 6.38 -1.41
CA TYR A 296 -20.60 6.61 -0.90
C TYR A 296 -19.78 7.58 -1.75
N LEU A 297 -19.76 7.40 -3.07
CA LEU A 297 -18.96 8.25 -3.96
C LEU A 297 -19.50 9.68 -4.05
N GLU A 298 -20.78 9.89 -3.77
CA GLU A 298 -21.39 11.21 -3.71
C GLU A 298 -21.12 11.92 -2.38
N GLN A 299 -21.35 11.23 -1.25
CA GLN A 299 -21.41 11.87 0.06
C GLN A 299 -20.29 11.45 1.02
N GLY A 300 -19.42 10.52 0.63
CA GLY A 300 -18.43 9.90 1.52
C GLY A 300 -19.07 8.95 2.53
N LYS A 301 -20.36 8.63 2.35
CA LYS A 301 -21.12 7.80 3.27
C LYS A 301 -22.19 6.96 2.60
N THR A 302 -22.52 5.84 3.24
CA THR A 302 -23.62 4.97 2.85
C THR A 302 -24.19 4.30 4.09
N THR A 303 -25.47 3.97 4.07
CA THR A 303 -26.07 3.14 5.13
C THR A 303 -26.08 1.69 4.68
N ILE A 304 -25.50 0.83 5.49
CA ILE A 304 -25.58 -0.62 5.36
C ILE A 304 -26.53 -1.11 6.46
N ASP A 305 -27.79 -1.27 6.09
CA ASP A 305 -28.90 -1.61 6.98
C ASP A 305 -29.08 -0.58 8.10
N ASN A 306 -28.51 -0.83 9.28
CA ASN A 306 -28.58 0.08 10.43
C ASN A 306 -27.21 0.69 10.78
N PHE A 307 -26.18 0.44 9.97
CA PHE A 307 -24.83 0.98 10.18
C PHE A 307 -24.54 2.10 9.19
N GLU A 308 -24.31 3.32 9.68
CA GLU A 308 -23.84 4.43 8.86
C GLU A 308 -22.32 4.27 8.63
N PHE A 309 -21.96 3.92 7.40
CA PHE A 309 -20.58 3.86 6.96
C PHE A 309 -20.17 5.24 6.44
N ILE A 310 -19.09 5.81 6.99
CA ILE A 310 -18.51 7.09 6.57
C ILE A 310 -17.01 6.89 6.35
N SER A 311 -16.44 7.36 5.24
CA SER A 311 -15.00 7.30 5.00
C SER A 311 -14.54 8.36 3.98
N ASP A 312 -13.26 8.70 4.05
CA ASP A 312 -12.57 9.59 3.12
C ASP A 312 -11.74 8.82 2.06
N CYS A 313 -11.89 7.51 2.00
CA CYS A 313 -11.16 6.63 1.09
C CYS A 313 -11.51 6.91 -0.39
N GLY A 314 -10.51 7.24 -1.20
CA GLY A 314 -10.66 7.39 -2.66
C GLY A 314 -10.77 6.04 -3.38
N LEU A 315 -11.43 6.01 -4.54
CA LEU A 315 -11.49 4.80 -5.39
C LEU A 315 -10.67 4.95 -6.67
N MET A 316 -9.83 3.97 -6.97
CA MET A 316 -9.09 3.86 -8.22
C MET A 316 -9.56 2.64 -9.01
N LEU A 317 -10.13 2.83 -10.20
CA LEU A 317 -10.46 1.74 -11.11
C LEU A 317 -9.38 1.61 -12.18
N MET A 318 -8.69 0.47 -12.23
CA MET A 318 -7.64 0.21 -13.20
C MET A 318 -8.08 -0.85 -14.19
N GLY A 319 -8.34 -0.42 -15.42
CA GLY A 319 -8.76 -1.26 -16.52
C GLY A 319 -7.69 -1.43 -17.59
N ASN A 320 -7.82 -2.52 -18.35
CA ASN A 320 -7.02 -2.73 -19.54
C ASN A 320 -7.79 -2.26 -20.78
N ILE A 321 -7.11 -1.56 -21.69
CA ILE A 321 -7.66 -1.12 -22.97
C ILE A 321 -6.79 -1.63 -24.13
N GLU A 322 -7.45 -2.05 -25.22
CA GLU A 322 -6.78 -2.52 -26.43
C GLU A 322 -6.45 -1.33 -27.33
N LEU A 323 -5.24 -1.36 -27.89
CA LEU A 323 -4.73 -0.31 -28.76
C LEU A 323 -4.55 -0.85 -30.17
N GLY A 324 -4.83 -0.01 -31.16
CA GLY A 324 -4.48 -0.26 -32.56
C GLY A 324 -3.04 0.16 -32.88
N ASP A 325 -2.67 0.11 -34.16
CA ASP A 325 -1.30 0.32 -34.64
C ASP A 325 -0.73 1.71 -34.28
N ASN A 326 -1.58 2.72 -34.19
CA ASN A 326 -1.20 4.09 -33.80
C ASN A 326 -1.13 4.30 -32.26
N ARG A 327 -1.14 3.21 -31.48
CA ARG A 327 -1.21 3.23 -30.00
C ARG A 327 -2.41 3.99 -29.44
N ARG A 328 -3.52 4.06 -30.19
CA ARG A 328 -4.80 4.62 -29.72
C ARG A 328 -5.82 3.53 -29.42
N PRO A 329 -6.77 3.77 -28.50
CA PRO A 329 -7.85 2.83 -28.25
C PRO A 329 -8.59 2.43 -29.54
N ILE A 330 -8.80 1.12 -29.72
CA ILE A 330 -9.55 0.59 -30.88
C ILE A 330 -11.02 1.04 -30.83
N SER A 331 -11.60 1.02 -29.62
CA SER A 331 -12.96 1.47 -29.36
C SER A 331 -12.98 2.85 -28.72
N ARG A 332 -13.94 3.69 -29.12
CA ARG A 332 -14.25 4.96 -28.45
C ARG A 332 -15.16 4.78 -27.23
N LYS A 333 -15.68 3.57 -26.99
CA LYS A 333 -16.47 3.23 -25.80
C LYS A 333 -15.54 2.71 -24.70
N TYR A 334 -14.87 3.64 -24.02
CA TYR A 334 -13.79 3.31 -23.09
C TYR A 334 -14.25 2.46 -21.90
N PHE A 335 -15.46 2.68 -21.40
CA PHE A 335 -15.99 2.01 -20.21
C PHE A 335 -16.61 0.63 -20.48
N ASP A 336 -16.72 0.19 -21.74
CA ASP A 336 -17.35 -1.08 -22.12
C ASP A 336 -16.66 -2.32 -21.52
N LYS A 337 -15.40 -2.19 -21.11
CA LYS A 337 -14.65 -3.28 -20.45
C LYS A 337 -14.75 -3.25 -18.93
N LEU A 338 -15.27 -2.18 -18.33
CA LEU A 338 -15.54 -2.17 -16.89
C LEU A 338 -16.63 -3.21 -16.55
N PRO A 339 -16.71 -3.73 -15.33
CA PRO A 339 -17.84 -4.53 -14.88
C PRO A 339 -19.14 -3.74 -15.05
N GLU A 340 -20.24 -4.45 -15.30
CA GLU A 340 -21.57 -3.84 -15.48
C GLU A 340 -21.93 -2.87 -14.36
N SER A 341 -21.55 -3.20 -13.12
CA SER A 341 -21.71 -2.33 -11.95
C SER A 341 -21.05 -0.97 -12.03
N PHE A 342 -20.06 -0.80 -12.91
CA PHE A 342 -19.33 0.45 -13.12
C PHE A 342 -19.58 1.05 -14.50
N ARG A 343 -20.60 0.56 -15.25
CA ARG A 343 -21.01 1.16 -16.53
C ARG A 343 -22.22 2.08 -16.40
N GLU A 344 -22.92 2.06 -15.26
CA GLU A 344 -24.07 2.95 -15.04
C GLU A 344 -23.61 4.41 -15.06
N SER A 345 -24.26 5.24 -15.88
CA SER A 345 -23.91 6.66 -16.05
C SER A 345 -23.88 7.42 -14.72
N ALA A 346 -24.80 7.13 -13.79
CA ALA A 346 -24.84 7.81 -12.50
C ALA A 346 -23.58 7.50 -11.67
N LEU A 347 -23.07 6.26 -11.71
CA LEU A 347 -21.85 5.94 -10.98
C LEU A 347 -20.62 6.59 -11.62
N LEU A 348 -20.54 6.57 -12.96
CA LEU A 348 -19.44 7.19 -13.70
C LEU A 348 -19.35 8.71 -13.49
N ASP A 349 -20.49 9.39 -13.32
CA ASP A 349 -20.54 10.83 -13.03
C ASP A 349 -19.90 11.20 -11.68
N ARG A 350 -19.68 10.22 -10.79
CA ARG A 350 -19.03 10.39 -9.48
C ARG A 350 -17.52 10.10 -9.53
N PHE A 351 -16.95 9.89 -10.72
CA PHE A 351 -15.51 9.80 -10.95
C PHE A 351 -14.97 11.16 -11.43
N HIS A 352 -13.99 11.68 -10.70
CA HIS A 352 -13.48 13.04 -10.85
C HIS A 352 -12.32 13.13 -11.84
N CYS A 353 -11.61 12.03 -12.06
CA CYS A 353 -10.41 11.99 -12.90
C CYS A 353 -10.40 10.75 -13.80
N PHE A 354 -10.01 10.95 -15.06
CA PHE A 354 -9.76 9.90 -16.01
C PHE A 354 -8.32 10.00 -16.50
N ILE A 355 -7.50 9.01 -16.18
CA ILE A 355 -6.11 8.89 -16.63
C ILE A 355 -6.11 8.12 -17.95
N GLU A 356 -5.68 8.79 -19.01
CA GLU A 356 -5.54 8.27 -20.37
C GLU A 356 -4.24 7.45 -20.47
N GLY A 357 -4.16 6.37 -19.70
CA GLY A 357 -2.95 5.56 -19.54
C GLY A 357 -2.41 4.92 -20.83
N TRP A 358 -3.13 4.99 -21.95
CA TRP A 358 -2.61 4.65 -23.28
C TRP A 358 -1.59 5.63 -23.84
N TYR A 359 -1.50 6.85 -23.33
CA TYR A 359 -0.38 7.76 -23.63
C TYR A 359 0.90 7.38 -22.91
N LEU A 360 0.82 6.57 -21.85
CA LEU A 360 1.99 6.21 -21.07
C LEU A 360 2.89 5.24 -21.85
N PRO A 361 4.21 5.37 -21.69
CA PRO A 361 5.14 4.42 -22.26
C PRO A 361 4.97 3.04 -21.60
N ARG A 362 5.31 1.99 -22.35
CA ARG A 362 5.44 0.66 -21.77
C ARG A 362 6.70 0.65 -20.91
N ILE A 363 6.55 0.23 -19.65
CA ILE A 363 7.68 0.12 -18.72
C ILE A 363 8.72 -0.84 -19.29
N ASN A 364 9.95 -0.36 -19.33
CA ASN A 364 11.14 -1.11 -19.73
C ASN A 364 12.23 -0.95 -18.66
N LYS A 365 13.35 -1.68 -18.82
CA LYS A 365 14.44 -1.67 -17.83
C LYS A 365 15.09 -0.29 -17.67
N GLN A 366 15.12 0.52 -18.72
CA GLN A 366 15.69 1.87 -18.70
C GLN A 366 14.85 2.86 -17.88
N MET A 367 13.56 2.57 -17.70
CA MET A 367 12.66 3.37 -16.86
C MET A 367 12.82 3.08 -15.36
N ILE A 368 13.52 2.00 -14.98
CA ILE A 368 13.74 1.68 -13.56
C ILE A 368 14.76 2.66 -13.00
N PHE A 369 14.38 3.39 -11.95
CA PHE A 369 15.28 4.38 -11.35
C PHE A 369 16.48 3.71 -10.68
N LYS A 370 17.66 4.31 -10.87
CA LYS A 370 18.90 3.99 -10.16
C LYS A 370 19.60 5.29 -9.80
N GLY A 371 19.97 5.47 -8.54
CA GLY A 371 20.58 6.69 -8.03
C GLY A 371 20.07 7.12 -6.66
N TRP A 372 20.48 8.30 -6.20
CA TRP A 372 19.95 8.88 -4.97
C TRP A 372 18.61 9.56 -5.21
N THR A 373 17.64 9.25 -4.36
CA THR A 373 16.30 9.86 -4.37
C THR A 373 15.77 9.92 -2.94
N ILE A 374 14.56 10.43 -2.75
CA ILE A 374 13.88 10.37 -1.46
C ILE A 374 13.46 8.94 -1.11
N ASN A 375 13.52 8.60 0.17
CA ASN A 375 13.04 7.33 0.68
C ASN A 375 11.52 7.20 0.46
N VAL A 376 11.06 6.08 -0.11
CA VAL A 376 9.63 5.89 -0.47
C VAL A 376 8.73 5.90 0.76
N GLU A 377 9.19 5.37 1.89
CA GLU A 377 8.41 5.43 3.13
C GLU A 377 8.27 6.89 3.62
N TYR A 378 9.33 7.70 3.54
CA TYR A 378 9.22 9.13 3.86
C TYR A 378 8.26 9.83 2.89
N PHE A 379 8.35 9.52 1.59
CA PHE A 379 7.48 10.07 0.58
C PHE A 379 6.01 9.66 0.80
N SER A 380 5.75 8.41 1.16
CA SER A 380 4.42 7.91 1.53
C SER A 380 3.82 8.70 2.69
N GLU A 381 4.60 8.94 3.75
CA GLU A 381 4.16 9.70 4.91
C GLU A 381 3.89 11.17 4.56
N VAL A 382 4.70 11.78 3.68
CA VAL A 382 4.43 13.13 3.15
C VAL A 382 3.11 13.15 2.39
N LEU A 383 2.86 12.19 1.49
CA LEU A 383 1.62 12.14 0.72
C LEU A 383 0.40 11.96 1.64
N HIS A 384 0.51 11.09 2.64
CA HIS A 384 -0.53 10.89 3.65
C HIS A 384 -0.79 12.15 4.48
N THR A 385 0.26 12.87 4.89
CA THR A 385 0.14 14.11 5.67
C THR A 385 -0.41 15.29 4.85
N LEU A 386 -0.33 15.23 3.52
CA LEU A 386 -0.90 16.24 2.63
C LEU A 386 -2.42 16.10 2.44
N ARG A 387 -2.99 14.95 2.82
CA ARG A 387 -4.44 14.72 2.87
C ARG A 387 -5.06 15.49 4.02
#